data_AF-A0A8T7JMB9-F1
#
_entry.id   AF-A0A8T7JMB9-F1
#
_cell.length_a   1.000
_cell.length_b   1.000
_cell.length_c   1.000
_cell.angle_alpha   90.00
_cell.angle_beta   90.00
_cell.angle_gamma   90.00
#
_symmetry.space_group_name_H-M   'P 1'
#
loop_
_entity.id
_entity.type
_entity.pdbx_description
1 polymer ?
#
loop_
_entity_poly.entity_id
_entity_poly.type
_entity_poly.pdbx_seq_one_letter_code
_entity_poly.pdbx_strand_id
1 'polypeptide(L)'
;MNQPMVVTQDSMSPLGYLSIEDIKKAFIQLNQLPAANDQVIRHEAAPDHVIRVKDWLQDLERELGVKAKVVASPSVLDLSVMAPAAVVDGEPVLFANYINNQKIALDAFEYVAVGLLAVERLGLDTRFFLRIFQDLSQDQREFLSHRHDLDVNQENDQELMVKLYLADLAALNVELTWLERREAWQRQLVRLVYPKLAYSSLDLHYLLLKARRALIKA
;
A
#
# COMPACT_ATOMS: atom_id res chain seq x y z
N MET A 1 17.68 54.81 58.61
CA MET A 1 17.15 53.90 59.64
C MET A 1 15.86 53.29 59.10
N ASN A 2 15.82 51.97 59.07
CA ASN A 2 14.91 51.14 58.29
C ASN A 2 13.46 51.28 58.74
N GLN A 3 12.56 51.53 57.79
CA GLN A 3 11.12 51.30 57.98
C GLN A 3 10.81 49.80 57.79
N PRO A 4 9.85 49.26 58.56
CA PRO A 4 9.50 47.84 58.49
C PRO A 4 8.75 47.50 57.20
N MET A 5 9.07 46.34 56.62
CA MET A 5 8.26 45.68 55.59
C MET A 5 6.87 45.39 56.17
N VAL A 6 5.86 46.11 55.69
CA VAL A 6 4.47 45.68 55.79
C VAL A 6 4.25 44.66 54.68
N VAL A 7 4.11 43.39 55.09
CA VAL A 7 3.56 42.32 54.26
C VAL A 7 2.13 42.71 53.90
N THR A 8 1.93 43.21 52.69
CA THR A 8 0.59 43.34 52.10
C THR A 8 0.25 41.98 51.50
N GLN A 9 -0.56 41.24 52.26
CA GLN A 9 -1.37 40.14 51.73
C GLN A 9 -2.34 40.75 50.72
N ASP A 10 -1.98 40.72 49.43
CA ASP A 10 -2.92 41.02 48.36
C ASP A 10 -3.26 39.76 47.59
N SER A 11 -4.53 39.39 47.76
CA SER A 11 -5.37 38.70 46.79
C SER A 11 -5.02 37.23 46.49
N MET A 12 -5.56 36.35 47.34
CA MET A 12 -6.21 35.16 46.79
C MET A 12 -7.28 35.65 45.79
N SER A 13 -6.99 35.51 44.50
CA SER A 13 -7.96 35.58 43.42
C SER A 13 -8.18 34.18 42.86
N PRO A 14 -9.42 33.89 42.45
CA PRO A 14 -10.08 32.62 42.68
C PRO A 14 -9.56 31.56 41.73
N LEU A 15 -9.82 30.29 42.08
CA LEU A 15 -9.95 29.18 41.13
C LEU A 15 -10.61 29.72 39.85
N GLY A 16 -9.78 29.97 38.82
CA GLY A 16 -10.26 30.39 37.52
C GLY A 16 -11.23 29.33 37.08
N TYR A 17 -12.51 29.68 37.01
CA TYR A 17 -13.55 28.82 36.51
C TYR A 17 -13.09 28.34 35.14
N LEU A 18 -12.61 27.09 35.08
CA LEU A 18 -12.41 26.38 33.83
C LEU A 18 -13.78 26.35 33.17
N SER A 19 -14.01 27.27 32.24
CA SER A 19 -15.24 27.31 31.48
C SER A 19 -15.34 25.99 30.74
N ILE A 20 -16.53 25.40 30.72
CA ILE A 20 -16.82 24.23 29.89
C ILE A 20 -16.46 24.54 28.42
N GLU A 21 -16.49 25.81 28.01
CA GLU A 21 -16.08 26.25 26.69
C GLU A 21 -14.57 26.17 26.47
N ASP A 22 -13.75 26.42 27.49
CA ASP A 22 -12.29 26.29 27.42
C ASP A 22 -11.87 24.81 27.43
N ILE A 23 -12.56 23.98 28.22
CA ILE A 23 -12.38 22.52 28.18
C ILE A 23 -12.80 21.97 26.83
N LYS A 24 -13.92 22.45 26.25
CA LYS A 24 -14.36 22.05 24.90
C LYS A 24 -13.38 22.52 23.83
N LYS A 25 -12.86 23.74 23.91
CA LYS A 25 -11.83 24.23 22.97
C LYS A 25 -10.55 23.43 23.08
N ALA A 26 -10.09 23.14 24.30
CA ALA A 26 -8.92 22.31 24.54
C ALA A 26 -9.15 20.88 24.04
N PHE A 27 -10.33 20.29 24.25
CA PHE A 27 -10.69 18.96 23.77
C PHE A 27 -10.82 18.90 22.25
N ILE A 28 -11.37 19.95 21.62
CA ILE A 28 -11.43 20.08 20.17
C ILE A 28 -10.01 20.23 19.62
N GLN A 29 -9.15 21.07 20.18
CA GLN A 29 -7.74 21.18 19.77
C GLN A 29 -6.96 19.87 19.96
N LEU A 30 -7.22 19.13 21.04
CA LEU A 30 -6.56 17.84 21.31
C LEU A 30 -7.07 16.73 20.36
N ASN A 31 -8.31 16.84 19.88
CA ASN A 31 -8.96 15.88 18.98
C ASN A 31 -9.23 16.45 17.58
N GLN A 32 -8.47 17.47 17.15
CA GLN A 32 -8.28 17.77 15.74
C GLN A 32 -7.45 16.64 15.13
N LEU A 33 -8.04 15.45 15.10
CA LEU A 33 -7.70 14.49 14.07
C LEU A 33 -8.07 15.22 12.77
N PRO A 34 -7.12 15.42 11.84
CA PRO A 34 -7.50 15.80 10.49
C PRO A 34 -8.60 14.83 10.06
N ALA A 35 -9.66 15.34 9.43
CA ALA A 35 -10.69 14.48 8.91
C ALA A 35 -10.00 13.34 8.13
N ALA A 36 -10.43 12.10 8.32
CA ALA A 36 -9.81 10.94 7.66
C ALA A 36 -9.82 11.00 6.11
N ASN A 37 -10.35 12.09 5.54
CA ASN A 37 -10.45 12.40 4.13
C ASN A 37 -9.44 13.47 3.66
N ASP A 38 -8.68 14.10 4.55
CA ASP A 38 -7.58 14.96 4.12
C ASP A 38 -6.46 14.06 3.58
N GLN A 39 -6.21 14.18 2.28
CA GLN A 39 -5.07 13.53 1.64
C GLN A 39 -3.82 13.97 2.41
N VAL A 40 -3.18 13.02 3.09
CA VAL A 40 -1.94 13.27 3.84
C VAL A 40 -0.94 13.84 2.83
N ILE A 41 -0.62 15.13 2.95
CA ILE A 41 0.43 15.75 2.15
C ILE A 41 1.74 15.10 2.60
N ARG A 42 2.22 14.13 1.83
CA ARG A 42 3.44 13.38 2.15
C ARG A 42 4.63 14.16 1.63
N HIS A 43 5.38 14.76 2.55
CA HIS A 43 6.66 15.38 2.24
C HIS A 43 7.70 14.34 1.80
N GLU A 44 8.74 14.80 1.11
CA GLU A 44 9.86 13.95 0.72
C GLU A 44 10.54 13.34 1.95
N ALA A 45 10.89 12.05 1.85
CA ALA A 45 11.60 11.38 2.92
C ALA A 45 13.03 11.92 3.09
N ALA A 46 13.49 12.01 4.34
CA ALA A 46 14.87 12.35 4.63
C ALA A 46 15.85 11.31 4.04
N PRO A 47 17.07 11.70 3.63
CA PRO A 47 18.06 10.79 3.06
C PRO A 47 18.37 9.57 3.94
N ASP A 48 18.47 9.76 5.26
CA ASP A 48 18.71 8.67 6.21
C ASP A 48 17.57 7.64 6.23
N HIS A 49 16.33 8.09 6.01
CA HIS A 49 15.18 7.20 5.92
C HIS A 49 15.19 6.40 4.61
N VAL A 50 15.59 7.00 3.50
CA VAL A 50 15.77 6.29 2.22
C VAL A 50 16.79 5.16 2.36
N ILE A 51 17.93 5.42 3.00
CA ILE A 51 18.97 4.41 3.26
C ILE A 51 18.41 3.29 4.15
N ARG A 52 17.72 3.66 5.23
CA ARG A 52 17.11 2.68 6.15
C ARG A 52 16.09 1.78 5.45
N VAL A 53 15.23 2.36 4.61
CA VAL A 53 14.27 1.59 3.81
C VAL A 53 15.01 0.63 2.88
N LYS A 54 16.10 1.06 2.24
CA LYS A 54 16.92 0.19 1.40
C LYS A 54 17.53 -0.97 2.19
N ASP A 55 18.01 -0.73 3.41
CA ASP A 55 18.58 -1.76 4.26
C ASP A 55 17.55 -2.83 4.68
N TRP A 56 16.30 -2.44 4.92
CA TRP A 56 15.22 -3.37 5.24
C TRP A 56 14.91 -4.37 4.12
N LEU A 57 15.24 -4.04 2.87
CA LEU A 57 14.91 -4.86 1.70
C LEU A 57 16.00 -5.90 1.38
N GLN A 58 17.21 -5.77 1.91
CA GLN A 58 18.39 -6.52 1.44
C GLN A 58 18.19 -8.04 1.39
N ASP A 59 17.57 -8.61 2.44
CA ASP A 59 17.34 -10.06 2.50
C ASP A 59 16.33 -10.52 1.44
N LEU A 60 15.26 -9.74 1.23
CA LEU A 60 14.19 -10.06 0.28
C LEU A 60 14.64 -9.84 -1.17
N GLU A 61 15.46 -8.81 -1.42
CA GLU A 61 16.11 -8.61 -2.72
C GLU A 61 17.01 -9.79 -3.10
N ARG A 62 17.76 -10.31 -2.12
CA ARG A 62 18.61 -11.50 -2.30
C ARG A 62 17.78 -12.75 -2.53
N GLU A 63 16.68 -12.93 -1.79
CA GLU A 63 15.80 -14.09 -1.94
C GLU A 63 15.13 -14.13 -3.32
N LEU A 64 14.60 -12.99 -3.80
CA LEU A 64 13.89 -12.92 -5.07
C LEU A 64 14.80 -12.69 -6.27
N GLY A 65 16.07 -12.33 -6.06
CA GLY A 65 17.01 -12.00 -7.13
C GLY A 65 16.70 -10.67 -7.83
N VAL A 66 15.89 -9.81 -7.21
CA VAL A 66 15.44 -8.53 -7.79
C VAL A 66 15.94 -7.39 -6.91
N LYS A 67 16.61 -6.42 -7.52
CA LYS A 67 17.02 -5.17 -6.85
C LYS A 67 15.97 -4.11 -7.07
N ALA A 68 15.58 -3.41 -6.00
CA ALA A 68 14.73 -2.23 -6.09
C ALA A 68 15.50 -0.95 -5.81
N LYS A 69 15.11 0.11 -6.51
CA LYS A 69 15.57 1.47 -6.24
C LYS A 69 14.67 2.09 -5.17
N VAL A 70 15.24 2.75 -4.18
CA VAL A 70 14.46 3.50 -3.18
C VAL A 70 14.72 4.98 -3.41
N VAL A 71 13.64 5.76 -3.55
CA VAL A 71 13.71 7.22 -3.73
C VAL A 71 12.88 7.93 -2.67
N ALA A 72 13.15 9.22 -2.44
CA ALA A 72 12.53 9.97 -1.36
C ALA A 72 11.02 10.19 -1.55
N SER A 73 10.59 10.39 -2.79
CA SER A 73 9.20 10.61 -3.19
C SER A 73 9.00 10.28 -4.68
N PRO A 74 7.75 10.09 -5.15
CA PRO A 74 7.45 9.98 -6.58
C PRO A 74 7.87 11.23 -7.38
N SER A 75 7.82 12.41 -6.75
CA SER A 75 8.17 13.69 -7.36
C SER A 75 9.62 13.76 -7.83
N VAL A 76 10.54 13.02 -7.19
CA VAL A 76 11.95 12.93 -7.62
C VAL A 76 12.09 12.34 -9.03
N LEU A 77 11.09 11.57 -9.47
CA LEU A 77 11.04 10.96 -10.80
C LEU A 77 9.97 11.61 -11.70
N ASP A 78 9.46 12.78 -11.33
CA ASP A 78 8.34 13.46 -12.01
C ASP A 78 7.09 12.58 -12.16
N LEU A 79 6.88 11.67 -11.20
CA LEU A 79 5.73 10.77 -11.18
C LEU A 79 4.62 11.31 -10.27
N SER A 80 3.38 11.29 -10.75
CA SER A 80 2.18 11.59 -9.96
C SER A 80 1.43 10.30 -9.62
N VAL A 81 2.06 9.42 -8.85
CA VAL A 81 1.51 8.10 -8.51
C VAL A 81 1.12 8.05 -7.03
N MET A 82 -0.12 7.65 -6.75
CA MET A 82 -0.65 7.45 -5.39
C MET A 82 -0.47 6.01 -4.90
N ALA A 83 0.75 5.48 -5.02
CA ALA A 83 1.09 4.11 -4.62
C ALA A 83 2.44 4.09 -3.88
N PRO A 84 2.70 3.10 -3.02
CA PRO A 84 3.96 3.01 -2.28
C PRO A 84 5.17 2.63 -3.14
N ALA A 85 4.93 2.13 -4.36
CA ALA A 85 5.96 1.70 -5.29
C ALA A 85 5.43 1.70 -6.74
N ALA A 86 6.34 1.70 -7.72
CA ALA A 86 6.03 1.63 -9.14
C ALA A 86 7.15 0.91 -9.92
N VAL A 87 6.87 0.47 -11.14
CA VAL A 87 7.90 -0.02 -12.06
C VAL A 87 8.27 1.11 -13.02
N VAL A 88 9.55 1.48 -13.06
CA VAL A 88 10.08 2.56 -13.92
C VAL A 88 11.21 1.96 -14.76
N ASP A 89 11.12 2.07 -16.08
CA ASP A 89 12.09 1.48 -17.03
C ASP A 89 12.37 -0.01 -16.80
N GLY A 90 11.35 -0.76 -16.35
CA GLY A 90 11.46 -2.19 -16.04
C GLY A 90 12.12 -2.52 -14.70
N GLU A 91 12.46 -1.50 -13.89
CA GLU A 91 13.03 -1.65 -12.56
C GLU A 91 12.00 -1.32 -11.46
N PRO A 92 11.96 -2.08 -10.36
CA PRO A 92 11.09 -1.77 -9.24
C PRO A 92 11.62 -0.57 -8.45
N VAL A 93 10.76 0.42 -8.23
CA VAL A 93 11.06 1.63 -7.46
C VAL A 93 10.11 1.73 -6.27
N LEU A 94 10.66 1.89 -5.06
CA LEU A 94 9.91 2.15 -3.83
C LEU A 94 10.03 3.62 -3.43
N PHE A 95 8.92 4.17 -2.93
CA PHE A 95 8.83 5.57 -2.50
C PHE A 95 8.87 5.64 -0.97
N ALA A 96 9.98 6.13 -0.42
CA ALA A 96 10.24 6.12 1.02
C ALA A 96 9.25 6.96 1.84
N ASN A 97 8.65 8.01 1.26
CA ASN A 97 7.60 8.81 1.89
C ASN A 97 6.29 8.02 2.13
N TYR A 98 6.11 6.86 1.48
CA TYR A 98 4.99 5.96 1.74
C TYR A 98 5.27 4.91 2.82
N ILE A 99 6.53 4.78 3.24
CA ILE A 99 7.01 3.65 4.04
C ILE A 99 7.38 4.13 5.43
N ASN A 100 6.57 3.77 6.44
CA ASN A 100 6.79 4.22 7.81
C ASN A 100 7.56 3.20 8.67
N ASN A 101 7.57 1.94 8.27
CA ASN A 101 8.19 0.86 9.03
C ASN A 101 8.65 -0.27 8.09
N GLN A 102 9.42 -1.20 8.64
CA GLN A 102 9.98 -2.33 7.91
C GLN A 102 8.90 -3.19 7.25
N LYS A 103 7.78 -3.46 7.92
CA LYS A 103 6.70 -4.26 7.34
C LYS A 103 6.14 -3.62 6.06
N ILE A 104 5.82 -2.32 6.10
CA ILE A 104 5.33 -1.60 4.92
C ILE A 104 6.37 -1.61 3.80
N ALA A 105 7.68 -1.58 4.12
CA ALA A 105 8.73 -1.69 3.13
C ALA A 105 8.72 -3.05 2.41
N LEU A 106 8.59 -4.14 3.18
CA LEU A 106 8.52 -5.51 2.65
C LEU A 106 7.24 -5.70 1.82
N ASP A 107 6.10 -5.26 2.34
CA ASP A 107 4.81 -5.34 1.65
C ASP A 107 4.85 -4.52 0.33
N ALA A 108 5.44 -3.33 0.35
CA ALA A 108 5.63 -2.49 -0.84
C ALA A 108 6.62 -3.11 -1.85
N PHE A 109 7.61 -3.86 -1.37
CA PHE A 109 8.52 -4.59 -2.24
C PHE A 109 7.82 -5.76 -2.93
N GLU A 110 7.03 -6.55 -2.20
CA GLU A 110 6.20 -7.62 -2.79
C GLU A 110 5.18 -7.06 -3.81
N TYR A 111 4.55 -5.92 -3.48
CA TYR A 111 3.66 -5.20 -4.38
C TYR A 111 4.31 -4.94 -5.74
N VAL A 112 5.52 -4.38 -5.76
CA VAL A 112 6.18 -4.00 -7.02
C VAL A 112 6.91 -5.16 -7.69
N ALA A 113 7.66 -5.95 -6.93
CA ALA A 113 8.49 -7.03 -7.48
C ALA A 113 7.61 -8.19 -7.96
N VAL A 114 6.71 -8.69 -7.10
CA VAL A 114 5.85 -9.81 -7.47
C VAL A 114 4.60 -9.31 -8.20
N GLY A 115 3.91 -8.33 -7.62
CA GLY A 115 2.62 -7.87 -8.09
C GLY A 115 2.61 -7.17 -9.45
N LEU A 116 3.56 -6.25 -9.67
CA LEU A 116 3.67 -5.53 -10.93
C LEU A 116 4.66 -6.21 -11.89
N LEU A 117 5.92 -6.38 -11.48
CA LEU A 117 6.98 -6.84 -12.36
C LEU A 117 6.85 -8.33 -12.72
N ALA A 118 6.66 -9.22 -11.74
CA ALA A 118 6.65 -10.66 -12.01
C ALA A 118 5.36 -11.16 -12.69
N VAL A 119 4.21 -10.55 -12.36
CA VAL A 119 2.93 -10.87 -13.02
C VAL A 119 3.02 -10.54 -14.52
N GLU A 120 3.63 -9.42 -14.89
CA GLU A 120 3.85 -9.09 -16.31
C GLU A 120 4.75 -10.12 -17.02
N ARG A 121 5.78 -10.62 -16.33
CA ARG A 121 6.68 -11.67 -16.86
C ARG A 121 5.99 -13.01 -17.10
N LEU A 122 4.80 -13.25 -16.55
CA LEU A 122 4.03 -14.46 -16.85
C LEU A 122 3.46 -14.48 -18.27
N GLY A 123 3.49 -13.35 -19.00
CA GLY A 123 3.04 -13.29 -20.40
C GLY A 123 1.54 -13.52 -20.55
N LEU A 124 0.76 -13.10 -19.55
CA LEU A 124 -0.70 -13.21 -19.55
C LEU A 124 -1.28 -12.20 -20.55
N ASP A 125 -2.33 -12.59 -21.26
CA ASP A 125 -3.00 -11.75 -22.25
C ASP A 125 -4.07 -10.85 -21.60
N THR A 126 -4.44 -9.75 -22.25
CA THR A 126 -5.50 -8.83 -21.80
C THR A 126 -6.79 -9.58 -21.47
N ARG A 127 -7.14 -10.62 -22.23
CA ARG A 127 -8.35 -11.44 -21.99
C ARG A 127 -8.33 -12.13 -20.63
N PHE A 128 -7.16 -12.56 -20.16
CA PHE A 128 -7.01 -13.13 -18.82
C PHE A 128 -7.37 -12.10 -17.74
N PHE A 129 -6.86 -10.88 -17.85
CA PHE A 129 -7.15 -9.80 -16.91
C PHE A 129 -8.64 -9.40 -16.95
N LEU A 130 -9.20 -9.22 -18.15
CA LEU A 130 -10.64 -8.93 -18.31
C LEU A 130 -11.55 -10.01 -17.72
N ARG A 131 -11.13 -11.28 -17.79
CA ARG A 131 -11.87 -12.37 -17.16
C ARG A 131 -11.82 -12.31 -15.64
N ILE A 132 -10.66 -12.00 -15.05
CA ILE A 132 -10.58 -11.78 -13.60
C ILE A 132 -11.45 -10.60 -13.20
N PHE A 133 -11.43 -9.51 -13.98
CA PHE A 133 -12.29 -8.34 -13.74
C PHE A 133 -13.77 -8.72 -13.69
N GLN A 134 -14.24 -9.55 -14.63
CA GLN A 134 -15.61 -10.07 -14.66
C GLN A 134 -15.98 -10.94 -13.47
N ASP A 135 -15.01 -11.55 -12.79
CA ASP A 135 -15.21 -12.36 -11.60
C ASP A 135 -15.17 -11.53 -10.29
N LEU A 136 -14.68 -10.28 -10.33
CA LEU A 136 -14.74 -9.36 -9.20
C LEU A 136 -16.20 -8.97 -8.90
N SER A 137 -16.54 -8.83 -7.61
CA SER A 137 -17.85 -8.31 -7.21
C SER A 137 -18.02 -6.85 -7.64
N GLN A 138 -19.27 -6.38 -7.72
CA GLN A 138 -19.55 -4.97 -8.04
C GLN A 138 -18.85 -4.03 -7.05
N ASP A 139 -18.97 -4.30 -5.75
CA ASP A 139 -18.31 -3.52 -4.69
C ASP A 139 -16.79 -3.45 -4.87
N GLN A 140 -16.14 -4.54 -5.30
CA GLN A 140 -14.69 -4.56 -5.56
C GLN A 140 -14.31 -3.67 -6.75
N ARG A 141 -15.11 -3.70 -7.83
CA ARG A 141 -14.87 -2.86 -9.01
C ARG A 141 -15.06 -1.38 -8.68
N GLU A 142 -16.12 -1.05 -7.96
CA GLU A 142 -16.38 0.33 -7.52
C GLU A 142 -15.26 0.83 -6.62
N PHE A 143 -14.83 0.02 -5.64
CA PHE A 143 -13.70 0.36 -4.76
C PHE A 143 -12.41 0.62 -5.55
N LEU A 144 -12.05 -0.27 -6.49
CA LEU A 144 -10.83 -0.12 -7.30
C LEU A 144 -10.89 1.10 -8.22
N SER A 145 -12.05 1.36 -8.83
CA SER A 145 -12.27 2.52 -9.69
C SER A 145 -12.08 3.83 -8.93
N HIS A 146 -12.66 3.95 -7.73
CA HIS A 146 -12.52 5.14 -6.90
C HIS A 146 -11.12 5.32 -6.34
N ARG A 147 -10.45 4.21 -5.95
CA ARG A 147 -9.10 4.27 -5.39
C ARG A 147 -8.06 4.73 -6.40
N HIS A 148 -8.22 4.34 -7.67
CA HIS A 148 -7.22 4.56 -8.72
C HIS A 148 -7.64 5.60 -9.77
N ASP A 149 -8.83 6.18 -9.64
CA ASP A 149 -9.42 7.12 -10.61
C ASP A 149 -9.48 6.54 -12.03
N LEU A 150 -10.00 5.31 -12.14
CA LEU A 150 -10.06 4.53 -13.38
C LEU A 150 -11.52 4.30 -13.82
N ASP A 151 -11.78 4.31 -15.13
CA ASP A 151 -13.12 4.09 -15.68
C ASP A 151 -13.45 2.60 -15.78
N VAL A 152 -14.53 2.19 -15.10
CA VAL A 152 -15.05 0.81 -15.09
C VAL A 152 -15.43 0.32 -16.49
N ASN A 153 -15.72 1.22 -17.44
CA ASN A 153 -16.20 0.87 -18.78
C ASN A 153 -15.08 0.74 -19.82
N GLN A 154 -13.87 1.19 -19.54
CA GLN A 154 -12.75 1.15 -20.49
C GLN A 154 -11.92 -0.12 -20.31
N GLU A 155 -11.72 -0.90 -21.38
CA GLU A 155 -11.01 -2.20 -21.29
C GLU A 155 -9.57 -2.05 -20.77
N ASN A 156 -8.85 -0.99 -21.19
CA ASN A 156 -7.49 -0.72 -20.72
C ASN A 156 -7.46 -0.45 -19.20
N ASP A 157 -8.45 0.29 -18.70
CA ASP A 157 -8.57 0.61 -17.28
C ASP A 157 -8.98 -0.63 -16.48
N GLN A 158 -9.83 -1.50 -17.03
CA GLN A 158 -10.17 -2.79 -16.42
C GLN A 158 -8.94 -3.70 -16.28
N GLU A 159 -8.10 -3.78 -17.32
CA GLU A 159 -6.82 -4.51 -17.24
C GLU A 159 -5.93 -3.93 -16.14
N LEU A 160 -5.77 -2.61 -16.12
CA LEU A 160 -4.95 -1.91 -15.13
C LEU A 160 -5.48 -2.10 -13.70
N MET A 161 -6.80 -2.02 -13.49
CA MET A 161 -7.44 -2.29 -12.19
C MET A 161 -7.08 -3.68 -11.67
N VAL A 162 -7.12 -4.70 -12.54
CA VAL A 162 -6.77 -6.07 -12.13
C VAL A 162 -5.29 -6.19 -11.82
N LYS A 163 -4.40 -5.56 -12.59
CA LYS A 163 -2.96 -5.54 -12.28
C LYS A 163 -2.68 -4.89 -10.93
N LEU A 164 -3.29 -3.74 -10.66
CA LEU A 164 -3.18 -3.04 -9.38
C LEU A 164 -3.77 -3.85 -8.22
N TYR A 165 -4.90 -4.52 -8.46
CA TYR A 165 -5.51 -5.43 -7.48
C TYR A 165 -4.62 -6.64 -7.17
N LEU A 166 -4.01 -7.25 -8.18
CA LEU A 166 -3.05 -8.34 -8.00
C LEU A 166 -1.80 -7.86 -7.24
N ALA A 167 -1.37 -6.62 -7.47
CA ALA A 167 -0.28 -6.03 -6.73
C ALA A 167 -0.64 -5.76 -5.26
N ASP A 168 -1.83 -5.25 -4.97
CA ASP A 168 -2.35 -5.12 -3.61
C ASP A 168 -2.46 -6.49 -2.91
N LEU A 169 -2.89 -7.54 -3.63
CA LEU A 169 -2.91 -8.90 -3.09
C LEU A 169 -1.50 -9.44 -2.83
N ALA A 170 -0.52 -9.14 -3.69
CA ALA A 170 0.88 -9.52 -3.48
C ALA A 170 1.47 -8.87 -2.22
N ALA A 171 1.11 -7.62 -1.96
CA ALA A 171 1.52 -6.90 -0.76
C ALA A 171 1.07 -7.55 0.56
N LEU A 172 -0.03 -8.33 0.53
CA LEU A 172 -0.48 -9.09 1.70
C LEU A 172 0.45 -10.25 2.06
N ASN A 173 1.32 -10.65 1.11
CA ASN A 173 2.32 -11.71 1.25
C ASN A 173 1.76 -13.01 1.87
N VAL A 174 0.59 -13.44 1.38
CA VAL A 174 -0.08 -14.63 1.90
C VAL A 174 0.58 -15.89 1.36
N GLU A 175 1.14 -16.70 2.25
CA GLU A 175 1.68 -18.01 1.90
C GLU A 175 0.57 -19.06 1.82
N LEU A 176 0.36 -19.60 0.62
CA LEU A 176 -0.55 -20.73 0.45
C LEU A 176 0.02 -22.01 1.06
N THR A 177 -0.82 -22.76 1.76
CA THR A 177 -0.53 -24.12 2.22
C THR A 177 -0.43 -25.10 1.05
N TRP A 178 0.09 -26.32 1.29
CA TRP A 178 0.17 -27.34 0.25
C TRP A 178 -1.20 -27.75 -0.30
N LEU A 179 -2.21 -27.86 0.58
CA LEU A 179 -3.58 -28.23 0.18
C LEU A 179 -4.18 -27.17 -0.74
N GLU A 180 -4.07 -25.89 -0.37
CA GLU A 180 -4.59 -24.79 -1.18
C GLU A 180 -3.89 -24.72 -2.54
N ARG A 181 -2.56 -24.92 -2.59
CA ARG A 181 -1.81 -24.99 -3.87
C ARG A 181 -2.33 -26.10 -4.78
N ARG A 182 -2.62 -27.27 -4.21
CA ARG A 182 -3.17 -28.42 -4.96
C ARG A 182 -4.56 -28.09 -5.51
N GLU A 183 -5.42 -27.52 -4.69
CA GLU A 183 -6.78 -27.14 -5.10
C GLU A 183 -6.78 -26.08 -6.22
N ALA A 184 -5.96 -25.03 -6.09
CA ALA A 184 -5.79 -24.03 -7.15
C ALA A 184 -5.29 -24.66 -8.45
N TRP A 185 -4.28 -25.53 -8.37
CA TRP A 185 -3.75 -26.22 -9.54
C TRP A 185 -4.82 -27.08 -10.22
N GLN A 186 -5.59 -27.84 -9.43
CA GLN A 186 -6.71 -28.64 -9.95
C GLN A 186 -7.76 -27.75 -10.61
N ARG A 187 -8.16 -26.64 -9.99
CA ARG A 187 -9.09 -25.69 -10.60
C ARG A 187 -8.55 -25.09 -11.90
N GLN A 188 -7.26 -24.83 -11.98
CA GLN A 188 -6.62 -24.34 -13.19
C GLN A 188 -6.67 -25.38 -14.33
N LEU A 189 -6.52 -26.68 -14.02
CA LEU A 189 -6.74 -27.74 -15.00
C LEU A 189 -8.20 -27.85 -15.42
N VAL A 190 -9.13 -27.76 -14.46
CA VAL A 190 -10.57 -27.80 -14.74
C VAL A 190 -10.97 -26.64 -15.67
N ARG A 191 -10.35 -25.46 -15.53
CA ARG A 191 -10.58 -24.31 -16.43
C ARG A 191 -10.25 -24.58 -17.90
N LEU A 192 -9.38 -25.55 -18.20
CA LEU A 192 -9.09 -25.94 -19.58
C LEU A 192 -10.30 -26.59 -20.26
N VAL A 193 -11.15 -27.27 -19.49
CA VAL A 193 -12.35 -27.97 -20.00
C VAL A 193 -13.64 -27.19 -19.67
N TYR A 194 -13.63 -26.42 -18.58
CA TYR A 194 -14.75 -25.61 -18.14
C TYR A 194 -14.34 -24.13 -17.98
N PRO A 195 -14.27 -23.37 -19.09
CA PRO A 195 -13.81 -21.99 -19.10
C PRO A 195 -14.79 -21.00 -18.44
N LYS A 196 -15.95 -21.45 -17.96
CA LYS A 196 -16.88 -20.63 -17.16
C LYS A 196 -16.58 -20.66 -15.66
N LEU A 197 -15.58 -21.44 -15.21
CA LEU A 197 -15.19 -21.46 -13.80
C LEU A 197 -14.57 -20.11 -13.42
N ALA A 198 -15.20 -19.42 -12.47
CA ALA A 198 -14.71 -18.15 -11.93
C ALA A 198 -13.37 -18.31 -11.21
N TYR A 199 -12.56 -17.24 -11.17
CA TYR A 199 -11.35 -17.14 -10.36
C TYR A 199 -11.71 -16.86 -8.90
N SER A 200 -11.29 -17.75 -8.02
CA SER A 200 -11.37 -17.51 -6.58
C SER A 200 -10.12 -16.79 -6.08
N SER A 201 -10.21 -16.18 -4.90
CA SER A 201 -9.05 -15.57 -4.22
C SER A 201 -7.84 -16.52 -4.14
N LEU A 202 -8.08 -17.80 -3.86
CA LEU A 202 -7.03 -18.81 -3.77
C LEU A 202 -6.33 -19.05 -5.14
N ASP A 203 -7.06 -18.95 -6.25
CA ASP A 203 -6.47 -19.05 -7.60
C ASP A 203 -5.56 -17.85 -7.91
N LEU A 204 -5.94 -16.65 -7.45
CA LEU A 204 -5.13 -15.43 -7.62
C LEU A 204 -3.85 -15.51 -6.78
N HIS A 205 -3.92 -15.95 -5.53
CA HIS A 205 -2.72 -16.19 -4.71
C HIS A 205 -1.82 -17.27 -5.32
N TYR A 206 -2.39 -18.28 -5.98
CA TYR A 206 -1.61 -19.29 -6.68
C TYR A 206 -0.92 -18.72 -7.93
N LEU A 207 -1.56 -17.76 -8.62
CA LEU A 207 -0.95 -17.01 -9.70
C LEU A 207 0.26 -16.19 -9.19
N LEU A 208 0.10 -15.49 -8.06
CA LEU A 208 1.18 -14.73 -7.44
C LEU A 208 2.34 -15.63 -6.99
N LEU A 209 2.05 -16.82 -6.45
CA LEU A 209 3.07 -17.82 -6.16
C LEU A 209 3.85 -18.24 -7.42
N LYS A 210 3.17 -18.40 -8.57
CA LYS A 210 3.83 -18.67 -9.85
C LYS A 210 4.69 -17.50 -10.30
N ALA A 211 4.21 -16.27 -10.17
CA ALA A 211 4.95 -15.05 -10.50
C ALA A 211 6.22 -14.94 -9.65
N ARG A 212 6.11 -15.08 -8.32
CA ARG A 212 7.27 -15.10 -7.39
C ARG A 212 8.32 -16.13 -7.80
N ARG A 213 7.89 -17.35 -8.15
CA ARG A 213 8.80 -18.42 -8.61
C ARG A 213 9.45 -18.12 -9.95
N ALA A 214 8.81 -17.32 -10.80
CA ALA A 214 9.38 -16.90 -12.07
C ALA A 214 10.53 -15.91 -11.86
N LEU A 215 10.48 -15.06 -10.82
CA LEU A 215 11.59 -14.17 -10.45
C LEU A 215 12.83 -14.94 -9.98
N ILE A 216 12.65 -15.89 -9.05
CA ILE A 216 13.76 -16.67 -8.47
C ILE A 216 14.52 -17.48 -9.53
N LYS A 217 13.84 -17.85 -10.62
CA LYS A 217 14.42 -18.65 -11.71
C LYS A 217 15.04 -17.81 -12.82
N ALA A 218 14.80 -16.50 -12.84
CA ALA A 218 15.30 -15.57 -13.86
C ALA A 218 16.73 -15.12 -13.53
#